data_AF-A0A3C1PNT9-F1
#
_entry.id   AF-A0A3C1PNT9-F1
#
_cell.length_a   1.000
_cell.length_b   1.000
_cell.length_c   1.000
_cell.angle_alpha   90.00
_cell.angle_beta   90.00
_cell.angle_gamma   90.00
#
_symmetry.space_group_name_H-M   'P 1'
#
loop_
_entity.id
_entity.type
_entity.pdbx_description
1 polymer ?
#
loop_
_entity_poly.entity_id
_entity_poly.type
_entity_poly.pdbx_seq_one_letter_code
_entity_poly.pdbx_strand_id
1 'polypeptide(L)' 'NEKGKVLKTIGKINSNFRMKNFNANTQPYYFLLDSDGKQLTEPMAYNLNVNEFIAFLDKALVK' A
#
# COMPACT_ATOMS: atom_id res chain seq x y z
N ASN A 1 -5.98 10.95 12.92
CA ASN A 1 -6.46 11.10 11.54
C ASN A 1 -6.64 12.59 11.25
N GLU A 2 -7.06 12.97 10.04
CA GLU A 2 -7.24 14.39 9.64
C GLU A 2 -8.30 15.14 10.43
N LYS A 3 -9.17 14.42 11.15
CA LYS A 3 -10.22 14.97 12.02
C LYS A 3 -9.79 15.04 13.49
N GLY A 4 -8.49 14.97 13.79
CA GLY A 4 -7.96 15.03 15.17
C GLY A 4 -8.17 13.75 16.01
N LYS A 5 -8.75 12.68 15.46
CA LYS A 5 -8.99 11.44 16.19
C LYS A 5 -7.74 10.57 16.24
N VAL A 6 -7.32 10.16 17.44
CA VAL A 6 -6.23 9.19 17.62
C VAL A 6 -6.68 7.80 17.15
N LEU A 7 -5.87 7.17 16.29
CA LEU A 7 -6.15 5.83 15.75
C LEU A 7 -5.42 4.81 16.61
N LYS A 8 -6.17 3.91 17.26
CA LYS A 8 -5.63 2.97 18.27
C LYS A 8 -5.28 1.57 17.73
N THR A 9 -5.71 1.23 16.51
CA THR A 9 -5.49 -0.11 15.95
C THR A 9 -4.69 -0.04 14.67
N ILE A 10 -3.83 -1.03 14.43
CA ILE A 10 -2.99 -1.14 13.23
C ILE A 10 -3.85 -1.04 11.96
N GLY A 11 -4.99 -1.74 11.91
CA GLY A 11 -5.92 -1.65 10.77
C GLY A 11 -6.44 -0.24 10.51
N LYS A 12 -6.77 0.53 11.57
CA LYS A 12 -7.21 1.93 11.42
C LYS A 12 -6.07 2.83 10.96
N ILE A 13 -4.87 2.61 11.48
CA ILE A 13 -3.66 3.34 11.09
C ILE A 13 -3.38 3.09 9.60
N ASN A 14 -3.36 1.82 9.17
CA ASN A 14 -3.11 1.42 7.79
C ASN A 14 -4.18 1.96 6.83
N SER A 15 -5.46 1.85 7.18
CA SER A 15 -6.54 2.42 6.36
C SER A 15 -6.44 3.94 6.22
N ASN A 16 -6.08 4.64 7.29
CA ASN A 16 -5.88 6.09 7.23
C ASN A 16 -4.64 6.46 6.42
N PHE A 17 -3.54 5.71 6.53
CA PHE A 17 -2.35 5.89 5.70
C PHE A 17 -2.66 5.70 4.22
N ARG A 18 -3.40 4.65 3.88
CA ARG A 18 -3.83 4.37 2.51
C ARG A 18 -4.72 5.46 1.92
N MET A 19 -5.71 5.90 2.69
CA MET A 19 -6.63 6.96 2.28
C MET A 19 -5.88 8.28 2.04
N LYS A 20 -4.93 8.64 2.92
CA LYS A 20 -4.14 9.87 2.80
C LYS A 20 -3.20 9.88 1.60
N ASN A 21 -2.47 8.79 1.40
CA ASN A 21 -1.35 8.79 0.45
C ASN A 21 -1.77 8.34 -0.95
N PHE A 22 -2.85 7.57 -1.08
CA PHE A 22 -3.17 6.88 -2.34
C PHE A 22 -4.60 7.08 -2.81
N ASN A 23 -5.44 7.82 -2.06
CA ASN A 23 -6.85 8.08 -2.36
C ASN A 23 -7.66 6.82 -2.78
N ALA A 24 -7.23 5.64 -2.32
CA ALA A 24 -7.72 4.35 -2.77
C ALA A 24 -8.74 3.80 -1.77
N ASN A 25 -10.01 3.72 -2.19
CA ASN A 25 -11.11 3.18 -1.39
C ASN A 25 -11.34 1.67 -1.57
N THR A 26 -10.65 1.03 -2.52
CA THR A 26 -10.80 -0.41 -2.80
C THR A 26 -9.78 -1.26 -2.07
N GLN A 27 -10.22 -2.35 -1.44
CA GLN A 27 -9.34 -3.37 -0.85
C GLN A 27 -9.65 -4.72 -1.52
N PRO A 28 -8.65 -5.60 -1.75
CA PRO A 28 -7.23 -5.44 -1.41
C PRO A 28 -6.47 -4.54 -2.40
N TYR A 29 -5.41 -3.90 -1.91
CA TYR A 29 -4.52 -3.03 -2.68
C TYR A 29 -3.12 -3.07 -2.06
N TYR A 30 -2.12 -3.37 -2.87
CA TYR A 30 -0.77 -3.69 -2.45
C TYR A 30 0.19 -2.54 -2.75
N PHE A 31 1.02 -2.19 -1.75
CA PHE A 31 2.03 -1.14 -1.82
C PHE A 31 3.37 -1.73 -1.37
N LEU A 32 4.44 -1.43 -2.10
CA LEU A 32 5.81 -1.77 -1.73
C LEU A 32 6.54 -0.50 -1.33
N LEU A 33 7.06 -0.47 -0.11
CA LEU A 33 7.73 0.66 0.50
C LEU A 33 9.13 0.26 0.97
N ASP A 34 10.08 1.17 0.92
CA ASP A 34 11.38 1.03 1.57
C ASP A 34 11.30 1.28 3.09
N SER A 35 12.43 1.19 3.78
CA SER A 35 12.55 1.45 5.22
C SER A 35 12.14 2.87 5.63
N ASP A 36 12.21 3.82 4.69
CA ASP A 36 11.86 5.23 4.91
C ASP A 36 10.39 5.51 4.53
N GLY A 37 9.65 4.50 4.08
CA GLY A 37 8.24 4.59 3.71
C GLY A 37 8.02 5.17 2.30
N LYS A 38 9.06 5.30 1.48
CA LYS A 38 8.95 5.74 0.10
C LYS A 38 8.56 4.58 -0.81
N GLN A 39 7.68 4.87 -1.74
CA GLN A 39 7.13 3.88 -2.66
C GLN A 39 8.17 3.43 -3.69
N LEU A 40 8.36 2.11 -3.79
CA LEU A 40 9.33 1.49 -4.69
C LEU A 40 8.77 1.31 -6.11
N THR A 41 7.50 0.92 -6.21
CA THR A 41 6.80 0.58 -7.46
C THR A 41 5.40 1.18 -7.48
N GLU A 42 4.81 1.33 -8.66
CA GLU A 42 3.36 1.62 -8.76
C GLU A 42 2.54 0.59 -7.98
N PRO A 43 1.44 0.99 -7.31
CA PRO A 43 0.65 0.09 -6.49
C PRO A 43 -0.09 -0.93 -7.35
N MET A 44 -0.36 -2.11 -6.79
CA MET A 44 -1.13 -3.15 -7.46
C MET A 44 -2.52 -3.29 -6.82
N ALA A 45 -3.56 -3.16 -7.65
CA ALA A 45 -4.93 -3.48 -7.25
C ALA A 45 -5.12 -5.00 -7.08
N TYR A 46 -6.31 -5.43 -6.63
CA TYR A 46 -6.63 -6.86 -6.60
C TYR A 46 -6.43 -7.52 -7.96
N ASN A 47 -5.55 -8.52 -7.98
CA ASN A 47 -5.22 -9.30 -9.17
C ASN A 47 -4.98 -10.75 -8.76
N LEU A 48 -5.58 -11.69 -9.50
CA LEU A 48 -5.47 -13.13 -9.27
C LEU A 48 -4.37 -13.79 -10.13
N ASN A 49 -3.74 -13.04 -11.03
CA ASN A 49 -2.64 -13.55 -11.83
C ASN A 49 -1.34 -13.60 -11.00
N VAL A 50 -0.93 -14.82 -10.67
CA VAL A 50 0.28 -15.10 -9.88
C VAL A 50 1.54 -14.54 -10.54
N ASN A 51 1.67 -14.65 -11.87
CA ASN A 51 2.85 -14.20 -12.59
C ASN A 51 2.99 -12.67 -12.55
N GLU A 52 1.87 -11.95 -12.65
CA GLU A 52 1.87 -10.49 -12.53
C GLU A 52 2.22 -10.04 -11.11
N PHE A 53 1.76 -10.78 -10.09
CA PHE A 53 2.12 -10.50 -8.71
C PHE A 53 3.63 -10.72 -8.45
N ILE A 54 4.21 -11.79 -8.98
CA ILE A 54 5.66 -12.03 -8.91
C ILE A 54 6.42 -10.90 -9.61
N ALA A 55 6.04 -10.54 -10.83
CA ALA A 55 6.67 -9.44 -11.56
C ALA A 55 6.53 -8.08 -10.83
N PHE A 56 5.47 -7.88 -10.06
CA PHE A 56 5.30 -6.71 -9.19
C PHE A 56 6.31 -6.71 -8.03
N LEU A 57 6.54 -7.85 -7.39
CA LEU A 57 7.55 -7.98 -6.33
C LEU A 57 8.97 -7.79 -6.88
N ASP A 58 9.29 -8.40 -8.02
CA ASP A 58 10.61 -8.31 -8.64
C ASP A 58 10.99 -6.86 -8.99
N LYS A 59 10.02 -6.04 -9.42
CA LYS A 59 10.24 -4.60 -9.69
C LYS A 59 10.73 -3.82 -8.47
N ALA A 60 10.41 -4.26 -7.26
CA ALA A 60 10.86 -3.60 -6.03
C ALA A 60 12.26 -4.06 -5.60
N LEU A 61 12.72 -5.23 -6.03
CA LEU A 61 14.02 -5.78 -5.66
C LEU A 61 15.18 -5.21 -6.49
N VAL A 62 14.88 -4.71 -7.69
CA VAL A 62 15.89 -4.23 -8.65
C VAL A 62 16.21 -2.73 -8.45
N LYS A 63 15.54 -2.05 -7.51
CA LYS A 63 15.75 -0.63 -7.18
C LYS A 63 16.53 -0.47 -5.87
#